data_AF-A0A402A289-F1
#
_entry.id   AF-A0A402A289-F1
#
_cell.length_a   1.000
_cell.length_b   1.000
_cell.length_c   1.000
_cell.angle_alpha   90.00
_cell.angle_beta   90.00
_cell.angle_gamma   90.00
#
_symmetry.space_group_name_H-M   'P 1'
#
loop_
_entity.id
_entity.type
_entity.pdbx_description
1 polymer ?
#
loop_
_entity_poly.entity_id
_entity_poly.type
_entity_poly.pdbx_seq_one_letter_code
_entity_poly.pdbx_strand_id
1 'polypeptide(L)'
;MSSQPPKSFASLLWDVVRIGMRSLWGSGANPARAVLQRQQALAVLGLPLNATPEQIKRRYRALAKRYHPDRGGDPRQMQKIIAAYELLMKDPQR
;
A
#
# COMPACT_ATOMS: atom_id res chain seq x y z
N MET A 1 17.86 24.90 25.38
CA MET A 1 16.47 24.43 25.23
C MET A 1 16.35 23.88 23.82
N SER A 2 16.65 22.59 23.64
CA SER A 2 16.92 22.00 22.33
C SER A 2 15.64 21.45 21.70
N SER A 3 15.40 21.87 20.46
CA SER A 3 14.27 21.54 19.61
C SER A 3 14.09 20.03 19.44
N GLN A 4 12.89 19.52 19.71
CA GLN A 4 12.51 18.15 19.37
C GLN A 4 12.43 18.00 17.84
N PRO A 5 13.00 16.93 17.25
CA PRO A 5 12.85 16.68 15.82
C PRO A 5 11.38 16.32 15.49
N PRO A 6 10.89 16.64 14.28
CA PRO A 6 9.54 16.28 13.88
C PRO A 6 9.40 14.75 13.83
N LYS A 7 8.35 14.23 14.47
CA LYS A 7 8.01 12.80 14.51
C LYS A 7 7.91 12.27 13.08
N SER A 8 8.93 11.49 12.68
CA SER A 8 9.06 10.91 11.35
C SER A 8 7.94 9.89 11.10
N PHE A 9 7.34 9.99 9.91
CA PHE A 9 6.17 9.25 9.41
C PHE A 9 6.32 7.72 9.40
N ALA A 10 7.51 7.20 9.72
CA ALA A 10 7.83 5.77 9.81
C ALA A 10 7.40 5.14 11.16
N SER A 11 7.31 5.91 12.24
CA SER A 11 7.04 5.38 13.58
C SER A 11 5.55 5.08 13.85
N LEU A 12 4.67 5.37 12.89
CA LEU A 12 3.24 5.00 12.92
C LEU A 12 2.90 3.86 11.94
N LEU A 13 3.86 3.42 11.12
CA LEU A 13 3.65 2.44 10.06
C LEU A 13 3.84 0.98 10.53
N TRP A 14 4.10 0.72 11.81
CA TRP A 14 4.26 -0.63 12.37
C TRP A 14 3.08 -1.14 13.21
N ASP A 15 2.04 -0.33 13.48
CA ASP A 15 0.90 -0.77 14.30
C ASP A 15 -0.20 -1.48 13.50
N VAL A 16 -0.39 -1.11 12.23
CA VAL A 16 -1.36 -1.76 11.33
C VAL A 16 -0.76 -2.97 10.60
N VAL A 17 0.58 -3.07 10.50
CA VAL A 17 1.27 -4.20 9.86
C VAL A 17 1.15 -5.50 10.67
N ARG A 18 0.87 -5.42 11.99
CA ARG A 18 0.81 -6.59 12.89
C ARG A 18 -0.50 -7.40 12.80
N ILE A 19 -1.55 -6.85 12.20
CA ILE A 19 -2.89 -7.47 12.20
C ILE A 19 -3.16 -8.34 10.94
N GLY A 20 -2.26 -8.36 9.95
CA GLY A 20 -2.53 -9.04 8.66
C GLY A 20 -1.36 -9.82 8.05
N MET A 21 -0.29 -10.10 8.78
CA MET A 21 0.78 -10.99 8.33
C MET A 21 0.30 -12.45 8.44
N ARG A 22 -0.53 -12.91 7.49
CA ARG A 22 -0.79 -14.32 7.14
C ARG A 22 -2.01 -14.40 6.25
N SER A 23 -1.81 -14.22 4.96
CA SER A 23 -2.50 -15.02 3.95
C SER A 23 -1.90 -14.70 2.60
N LEU A 24 -1.49 -15.76 1.90
CA LEU A 24 -1.21 -15.85 0.47
C LEU A 24 0.24 -15.59 0.04
N TRP A 25 1.05 -16.65 0.15
CA TRP A 25 1.92 -17.00 -0.98
C TRP A 25 1.78 -18.50 -1.27
N GLY A 26 1.15 -18.83 -2.40
CA GLY A 26 0.97 -20.18 -2.88
C GLY A 26 0.86 -20.19 -4.41
N SER A 27 1.93 -20.69 -5.03
CA SER A 27 1.99 -21.48 -6.28
C SER A 27 1.58 -20.86 -7.64
N GLY A 28 2.55 -20.91 -8.57
CA GLY A 28 2.35 -21.09 -10.02
C GLY A 28 1.60 -19.97 -10.77
N ALA A 29 2.30 -18.89 -11.14
CA ALA A 29 1.67 -17.76 -11.82
C ALA A 29 1.70 -17.89 -13.36
N ASN A 30 0.51 -18.00 -13.96
CA ASN A 30 0.28 -17.63 -15.36
C ASN A 30 0.56 -16.12 -15.51
N PRO A 31 1.47 -15.67 -16.40
CA PRO A 31 1.87 -14.28 -16.52
C PRO A 31 0.71 -13.31 -16.78
N ALA A 32 -0.35 -13.77 -17.45
CA ALA A 32 -1.55 -12.97 -17.71
C ALA A 32 -2.28 -12.56 -16.43
N ARG A 33 -2.29 -13.41 -15.38
CA ARG A 33 -2.93 -13.08 -14.10
C ARG A 33 -2.17 -12.02 -13.32
N ALA A 34 -0.83 -12.06 -13.35
CA ALA A 34 0.00 -11.07 -12.68
C ALA A 34 -0.21 -9.66 -13.24
N VAL A 35 -0.33 -9.54 -14.57
CA VAL A 35 -0.64 -8.25 -15.24
C VAL A 35 -1.99 -7.73 -14.77
N LEU A 36 -3.05 -8.53 -14.82
CA LEU A 36 -4.39 -8.10 -14.37
C LEU A 36 -4.41 -7.68 -12.89
N GLN A 37 -3.70 -8.42 -12.03
CA GLN A 37 -3.60 -8.09 -10.61
C GLN A 37 -2.88 -6.76 -10.38
N ARG A 38 -1.80 -6.47 -11.14
CA ARG A 38 -1.14 -5.16 -11.10
C ARG A 38 -2.08 -4.05 -11.52
N GLN A 39 -2.83 -4.23 -12.61
CA GLN A 39 -3.79 -3.24 -13.10
C GLN A 39 -4.87 -2.94 -12.06
N GLN A 40 -5.41 -3.98 -11.42
CA GLN A 40 -6.40 -3.84 -10.35
C GLN A 40 -5.82 -3.11 -9.13
N ALA A 41 -4.58 -3.43 -8.73
CA ALA A 41 -3.91 -2.75 -7.63
C ALA A 41 -3.68 -1.25 -7.92
N LEU A 42 -3.29 -0.89 -9.15
CA LEU A 42 -3.17 0.50 -9.57
C LEU A 42 -4.52 1.21 -9.57
N ALA A 43 -5.59 0.54 -10.03
CA ALA A 43 -6.95 1.07 -9.99
C ALA A 43 -7.42 1.35 -8.55
N VAL A 44 -7.11 0.47 -7.59
CA VAL A 44 -7.41 0.68 -6.16
C VAL A 44 -6.72 1.94 -5.62
N LEU A 45 -5.49 2.22 -6.06
CA LEU A 45 -4.78 3.44 -5.70
C LEU A 45 -5.18 4.68 -6.53
N GLY A 46 -6.07 4.51 -7.52
CA GLY A 46 -6.48 5.57 -8.44
C GLY A 46 -5.31 6.06 -9.31
N LEU A 47 -4.43 5.14 -9.71
CA LEU A 47 -3.24 5.41 -10.50
C LEU A 47 -3.35 4.81 -11.90
N PRO A 48 -2.72 5.45 -12.91
CA PRO A 48 -2.65 4.90 -14.24
C PRO A 48 -1.68 3.70 -14.30
N LEU A 49 -1.79 2.92 -15.37
CA LEU A 49 -0.97 1.71 -15.59
C LEU A 49 0.54 1.99 -15.68
N ASN A 50 0.90 3.19 -16.12
CA ASN A 50 2.27 3.68 -16.24
C ASN A 50 2.77 4.38 -14.96
N ALA A 51 2.07 4.25 -13.83
CA ALA A 51 2.46 4.94 -12.61
C ALA A 51 3.83 4.47 -12.12
N THR A 52 4.69 5.44 -11.78
CA THR A 52 6.02 5.14 -11.27
C THR A 52 5.96 4.66 -9.81
N PRO A 53 6.97 3.91 -9.34
CA PRO A 53 7.05 3.49 -7.93
C PRO A 53 6.95 4.67 -6.95
N GLU A 54 7.47 5.84 -7.32
CA GLU A 54 7.37 7.06 -6.53
C GLU A 54 5.93 7.60 -6.46
N GLN A 55 5.20 7.58 -7.58
CA GLN A 55 3.79 7.96 -7.63
C GLN A 55 2.93 7.01 -6.79
N ILE A 56 3.22 5.71 -6.84
CA ILE A 56 2.58 4.67 -6.01
C ILE A 56 2.79 4.97 -4.53
N LYS A 57 4.04 5.20 -4.10
CA LYS A 57 4.36 5.56 -2.71
C LYS A 57 3.67 6.84 -2.27
N ARG A 58 3.65 7.87 -3.12
CA ARG A 58 2.99 9.15 -2.83
C ARG A 58 1.49 9.01 -2.66
N ARG A 59 0.81 8.27 -3.56
CA ARG A 59 -0.63 8.01 -3.45
C ARG A 59 -0.99 7.16 -2.25
N TYR A 60 -0.21 6.11 -1.97
CA TYR A 60 -0.38 5.30 -0.79
C TYR A 60 -0.36 6.15 0.48
N ARG A 61 0.64 7.04 0.64
CA ARG A 61 0.73 7.95 1.79
C ARG A 61 -0.50 8.87 1.91
N ALA A 62 -0.99 9.41 0.79
CA ALA A 62 -2.16 10.27 0.79
C ALA A 62 -3.44 9.51 1.20
N LEU A 63 -3.63 8.30 0.68
CA LEU A 63 -4.78 7.46 1.00
C LEU A 63 -4.71 6.94 2.43
N ALA A 64 -3.53 6.52 2.90
CA ALA A 64 -3.33 6.05 4.26
C ALA A 64 -3.65 7.16 5.29
N LYS A 65 -3.25 8.40 5.02
CA LYS A 65 -3.62 9.54 5.88
C LYS A 65 -5.13 9.78 5.93
N ARG A 66 -5.83 9.54 4.82
CA ARG A 66 -7.29 9.74 4.69
C ARG A 66 -8.09 8.62 5.35
N TYR A 67 -7.66 7.37 5.20
CA TYR A 67 -8.39 6.18 5.66
C TYR A 67 -7.82 5.59 6.95
N HIS A 68 -7.01 6.35 7.69
CA HIS A 68 -6.42 5.86 8.94
C HIS A 68 -7.51 5.58 9.99
N PRO A 69 -7.51 4.41 10.66
CA PRO A 69 -8.53 4.07 11.66
C PRO A 69 -8.56 5.07 12.84
N ASP A 70 -7.40 5.56 13.31
CA ASP A 70 -7.36 6.61 14.35
C ASP A 70 -8.06 7.92 13.97
N ARG A 71 -8.30 8.17 12.68
CA ARG A 71 -9.02 9.34 12.18
C ARG A 71 -10.47 9.05 11.81
N GLY A 72 -11.00 7.88 12.21
CA GLY A 72 -12.33 7.42 11.84
C GLY A 72 -12.41 6.92 10.39
N GLY A 73 -11.28 6.54 9.79
CA GLY A 73 -11.24 5.95 8.44
C GLY A 73 -11.68 4.49 8.43
N ASP A 74 -12.15 4.02 7.26
CA ASP A 74 -12.60 2.64 7.08
C ASP A 74 -11.41 1.66 7.05
N PRO A 75 -11.30 0.73 8.02
CA PRO A 75 -10.21 -0.25 8.05
C PRO A 75 -10.22 -1.19 6.85
N ARG A 76 -11.39 -1.49 6.25
CA ARG A 76 -11.49 -2.34 5.06
C ARG A 76 -10.90 -1.64 3.83
N GLN A 77 -11.09 -0.32 3.72
CA GLN A 77 -10.48 0.46 2.64
C GLN A 77 -8.96 0.53 2.82
N MET A 78 -8.50 0.76 4.05
CA MET A 78 -7.07 0.74 4.36
C MET A 78 -6.44 -0.62 4.01
N GLN A 79 -7.08 -1.73 4.35
CA GLN A 79 -6.61 -3.07 3.97
C GLN A 79 -6.45 -3.24 2.45
N LYS A 80 -7.42 -2.78 1.65
CA LYS A 80 -7.33 -2.82 0.19
C LYS A 80 -6.15 -1.99 -0.34
N ILE A 81 -5.95 -0.80 0.20
CA ILE A 81 -4.86 0.11 -0.16
C ILE A 81 -3.49 -0.52 0.16
N ILE A 82 -3.35 -1.15 1.33
CA ILE A 82 -2.14 -1.85 1.74
C ILE A 82 -1.87 -3.05 0.82
N ALA A 83 -2.86 -3.90 0.60
CA ALA A 83 -2.72 -5.07 -0.28
C ALA A 83 -2.31 -4.68 -1.71
N ALA A 84 -2.91 -3.62 -2.25
CA ALA A 84 -2.54 -3.07 -3.55
C ALA A 84 -1.10 -2.57 -3.57
N TYR A 85 -0.67 -1.80 -2.55
CA TYR A 85 0.68 -1.30 -2.45
C TYR A 85 1.73 -2.43 -2.37
N GLU A 86 1.47 -3.46 -1.56
CA GLU A 86 2.37 -4.60 -1.43
C GLU A 86 2.51 -5.39 -2.73
N LEU A 87 1.41 -5.62 -3.45
CA LEU A 87 1.44 -6.30 -4.74
C LEU A 87 2.28 -5.53 -5.76
N LEU A 88 2.15 -4.21 -5.79
CA LEU A 88 2.91 -3.35 -6.69
C LEU A 88 4.40 -3.24 -6.33
N MET A 89 4.75 -3.37 -5.05
CA MET A 89 6.15 -3.33 -4.59
C MET A 89 6.86 -4.68 -4.74
N LYS A 90 6.12 -5.80 -4.69
CA LYS A 90 6.66 -7.16 -4.88
C LYS A 90 7.00 -7.46 -6.35
N ASP A 91 6.24 -6.89 -7.27
CA ASP A 91 6.45 -7.00 -8.71
C ASP A 91 6.86 -5.62 -9.25
N PRO A 92 8.00 -5.03 -8.84
CA PRO A 92 8.31 -3.64 -9.18
C PRO A 92 8.30 -3.44 -10.70
N GLN A 93 8.85 -4.41 -11.45
CA GLN A 93 8.91 -4.43 -12.90
C GLN A 93 9.10 -5.86 -13.42
N ARG A 94 8.24 -6.26 -14.36
CA ARG A 94 8.65 -7.08 -15.51
C ARG A 94 8.76 -6.13 -16.70
#